data_AF-A0A8S8ZEH1-F1
#
_entry.id   AF-A0A8S8ZEH1-F1
#
_cell.length_a   1.000
_cell.length_b   1.000
_cell.length_c   1.000
_cell.angle_alpha   90.00
_cell.angle_beta   90.00
_cell.angle_gamma   90.00
#
_symmetry.space_group_name_H-M   'P 1'
#
loop_
_entity.id
_entity.type
_entity.pdbx_description
1 polymer ?
#
loop_
_entity_poly.entity_id
_entity_poly.type
_entity_poly.pdbx_seq_one_letter_code
_entity_poly.pdbx_strand_id
1 'polypeptide(L)'
;MDRFSEGLNTALLSQRCSDGVSRHTSTPASRSAGTPNSDDSDATPSLLSLVAPTALLAPSRGPGCRPWLRPRRHWSEEYAFQIFPWGPHGNFEQLQFREYHDYFSMKQRMQTLAAYYPDFLQYHEGLLGGVNARGDEMTSEDYEGWFYKHSSPWMKITGNVQGGDYNDFNDDDGNYADRPDVMLVGNHHAREWMSYEVPMFFLETIAYYYGKAGIDNDGDGLVDEDGWDGIDNDGDCLLLNATNQDSNGDGTPCGPGDLGVDEDFSEQFITDLVNTREIYLIPMLNTDGNRYDREEYCGETAWENCYRAAGGRTYATTR
;
A
#
# COMPACT_ATOMS: atom_id res chain seq x y z
N MET A 1 10.87 19.32 38.93
CA MET A 1 9.99 20.50 39.04
C MET A 1 9.22 20.53 37.72
N ASP A 2 8.20 19.69 37.60
CA ASP A 2 6.76 19.99 37.89
C ASP A 2 6.28 21.19 37.06
N ARG A 3 5.22 21.18 36.25
CA ARG A 3 4.13 20.27 35.86
C ARG A 3 3.51 20.93 34.62
N PHE A 4 2.92 20.19 33.70
CA PHE A 4 1.54 20.37 33.22
C PHE A 4 1.21 19.27 32.20
N SER A 5 0.46 18.29 32.69
CA SER A 5 -0.38 17.37 31.93
C SER A 5 -1.75 18.03 31.79
N GLU A 6 -2.39 17.91 30.61
CA GLU A 6 -3.81 17.53 30.43
C GLU A 6 -4.33 17.89 29.01
N GLY A 7 -4.98 16.92 28.36
CA GLY A 7 -6.19 17.17 27.57
C GLY A 7 -6.06 17.37 26.05
N LEU A 8 -5.74 16.32 25.29
CA LEU A 8 -6.09 16.27 23.86
C LEU A 8 -7.57 15.88 23.74
N ASN A 9 -8.39 16.85 23.33
CA ASN A 9 -9.84 16.78 23.18
C ASN A 9 -10.27 15.69 22.18
N THR A 10 -10.84 14.62 22.72
CA THR A 10 -11.71 13.66 22.05
C THR A 10 -13.07 14.32 21.76
N ALA A 11 -13.17 15.18 20.73
CA ALA A 11 -14.45 15.79 20.36
C ALA A 11 -14.45 16.34 18.93
N LEU A 12 -14.25 15.50 17.91
CA LEU A 12 -14.47 15.90 16.51
C LEU A 12 -14.66 14.71 15.55
N LEU A 13 -15.49 13.73 15.91
CA LEU A 13 -15.95 12.69 14.97
C LEU A 13 -17.23 12.02 15.47
N SER A 14 -18.27 12.81 15.73
CA SER A 14 -19.62 12.28 15.95
C SER A 14 -20.67 13.32 15.56
N GLN A 15 -20.73 13.69 14.29
CA GLN A 15 -21.83 14.53 13.79
C GLN A 15 -21.99 14.46 12.27
N ARG A 16 -22.24 13.27 11.72
CA ARG A 16 -22.89 13.11 10.41
C ARG A 16 -23.76 11.85 10.41
N CYS A 17 -24.92 11.96 11.07
CA CYS A 17 -26.06 11.04 10.92
C CYS A 17 -27.29 11.75 11.48
N SER A 18 -27.65 12.89 10.90
CA SER A 18 -28.96 13.54 11.06
C SER A 18 -28.96 14.71 10.08
N ASP A 19 -29.54 14.50 8.90
CA ASP A 19 -30.24 15.55 8.14
C ASP A 19 -30.78 14.91 6.85
N GLY A 20 -32.05 14.52 6.90
CA GLY A 20 -32.72 13.86 5.80
C GLY A 20 -34.22 14.06 5.82
N VAL A 21 -34.74 15.20 6.31
CA VAL A 21 -36.12 15.64 6.05
C VAL A 21 -36.23 17.16 6.19
N SER A 22 -36.36 17.89 5.08
CA SER A 22 -37.23 19.08 5.08
C SER A 22 -37.65 19.53 3.67
N ARG A 23 -38.95 19.31 3.40
CA ARG A 23 -39.93 20.24 2.80
C ARG A 23 -39.50 21.11 1.61
N HIS A 24 -40.07 20.81 0.44
CA HIS A 24 -40.54 21.85 -0.47
C HIS A 24 -42.07 21.81 -0.60
N THR A 25 -42.70 22.88 -0.14
CA THR A 25 -44.09 23.26 -0.36
C THR A 25 -44.21 24.08 -1.65
N SER A 26 -45.11 23.70 -2.55
CA SER A 26 -45.71 24.59 -3.54
C SER A 26 -47.15 24.16 -3.84
N THR A 27 -48.10 25.04 -3.52
CA THR A 27 -49.56 24.89 -3.73
C THR A 27 -49.97 25.43 -5.13
N PRO A 28 -51.25 25.36 -5.57
CA PRO A 28 -51.66 24.56 -6.71
C PRO A 28 -52.18 25.40 -7.91
N ALA A 29 -52.39 24.75 -9.06
CA ALA A 29 -53.17 25.33 -10.17
C ALA A 29 -54.33 24.40 -10.55
N SER A 30 -55.52 25.01 -10.56
CA SER A 30 -56.83 24.43 -10.86
C SER A 30 -57.04 24.13 -12.34
N ARG A 31 -57.72 23.02 -12.68
CA ARG A 31 -58.76 23.01 -13.72
C ARG A 31 -59.73 21.84 -13.55
N SER A 32 -61.00 22.20 -13.69
CA SER A 32 -62.25 21.43 -13.58
C SER A 32 -62.51 20.46 -14.74
N ALA A 33 -63.20 19.35 -14.47
CA ALA A 33 -64.53 19.02 -15.03
C ALA A 33 -64.95 17.57 -14.71
N GLY A 34 -66.25 17.37 -14.37
CA GLY A 34 -66.97 16.12 -14.63
C GLY A 34 -67.51 15.34 -13.42
N THR A 35 -68.76 15.60 -13.03
CA THR A 35 -69.66 14.78 -12.20
C THR A 35 -70.57 13.89 -13.10
N PRO A 36 -71.55 13.08 -12.61
CA PRO A 36 -71.83 12.51 -11.27
C PRO A 36 -72.30 11.01 -11.29
N ASN A 37 -72.78 10.54 -10.12
CA ASN A 37 -73.74 9.44 -9.82
C ASN A 37 -73.11 8.09 -9.40
N SER A 38 -73.55 7.36 -8.36
CA SER A 38 -74.79 7.42 -7.54
C SER A 38 -74.71 6.46 -6.33
N ASP A 39 -75.49 6.79 -5.30
CA ASP A 39 -76.26 5.95 -4.35
C ASP A 39 -75.63 5.22 -3.13
N ASP A 40 -76.00 5.77 -1.96
CA ASP A 40 -76.77 5.18 -0.84
C ASP A 40 -76.20 4.14 0.16
N SER A 41 -76.12 4.63 1.40
CA SER A 41 -76.84 4.14 2.61
C SER A 41 -76.18 3.23 3.66
N ASP A 42 -76.30 3.74 4.88
CA ASP A 42 -76.63 3.09 6.15
C ASP A 42 -75.56 2.44 7.07
N ALA A 43 -75.29 3.21 8.14
CA ALA A 43 -75.58 2.88 9.54
C ALA A 43 -75.12 1.53 10.14
N THR A 44 -74.02 1.62 10.92
CA THR A 44 -73.76 0.84 12.16
C THR A 44 -74.92 0.96 13.19
N PRO A 45 -75.11 0.04 14.18
CA PRO A 45 -74.03 -0.44 15.05
C PRO A 45 -74.16 -1.84 15.72
N SER A 46 -73.05 -2.23 16.37
CA SER A 46 -72.93 -3.04 17.60
C SER A 46 -73.28 -4.53 17.59
N LEU A 47 -72.24 -5.38 17.66
CA LEU A 47 -72.26 -6.63 18.45
C LEU A 47 -70.83 -7.11 18.79
N LEU A 48 -70.65 -7.39 20.08
CA LEU A 48 -69.76 -8.41 20.69
C LEU A 48 -68.23 -8.18 20.79
N SER A 49 -67.81 -7.75 21.98
CA SER A 49 -66.89 -8.45 22.91
C SER A 49 -65.71 -9.25 22.32
N LEU A 50 -64.48 -8.77 22.60
CA LEU A 50 -63.47 -9.56 23.34
C LEU A 50 -62.30 -8.63 23.73
N VAL A 51 -62.05 -8.53 25.04
CA VAL A 51 -60.84 -7.92 25.61
C VAL A 51 -59.69 -8.88 25.34
N ALA A 52 -58.75 -8.50 24.48
CA ALA A 52 -57.44 -9.12 24.37
C ALA A 52 -56.38 -8.05 24.73
N PRO A 53 -55.38 -8.37 25.56
CA PRO A 53 -54.31 -7.43 25.84
C PRO A 53 -53.50 -7.25 24.56
N THR A 54 -53.53 -6.05 23.98
CA THR A 54 -52.58 -5.64 22.95
C THR A 54 -51.21 -5.59 23.60
N ALA A 55 -50.45 -6.68 23.52
CA ALA A 55 -49.01 -6.60 23.64
C ALA A 55 -48.55 -5.66 22.52
N LEU A 56 -48.13 -4.44 22.88
CA LEU A 56 -47.32 -3.62 22.00
C LEU A 56 -46.05 -4.44 21.70
N LEU A 57 -46.07 -5.17 20.59
CA LEU A 57 -44.85 -5.51 19.89
C LEU A 57 -44.21 -4.17 19.56
N ALA A 58 -43.19 -3.81 20.34
CA ALA A 58 -42.20 -2.85 19.90
C ALA A 58 -41.84 -3.21 18.44
N PRO A 59 -41.73 -2.25 17.52
CA PRO A 59 -41.30 -2.57 16.17
C PRO A 59 -39.99 -3.34 16.31
N SER A 60 -40.00 -4.58 15.84
CA SER A 60 -38.79 -5.38 15.73
C SER A 60 -37.81 -4.48 15.01
N ARG A 61 -36.73 -4.09 15.71
CA ARG A 61 -35.57 -3.51 15.06
C ARG A 61 -35.26 -4.46 13.91
N GLY A 62 -35.47 -4.02 12.67
CA GLY A 62 -34.95 -4.69 11.48
C GLY A 62 -33.47 -4.99 11.73
N PRO A 63 -32.92 -6.05 11.10
CA PRO A 63 -31.69 -6.71 11.52
C PRO A 63 -30.72 -5.68 12.05
N GLY A 64 -30.59 -5.66 13.37
CA GLY A 64 -29.89 -4.61 14.08
C GLY A 64 -28.53 -4.48 13.44
N CYS A 65 -28.17 -3.25 13.07
CA CYS A 65 -26.80 -2.90 12.73
C CYS A 65 -25.93 -3.48 13.85
N ARG A 66 -25.28 -4.63 13.60
CA ARG A 66 -24.41 -5.25 14.58
C ARG A 66 -23.28 -4.25 14.77
N PRO A 67 -23.00 -3.76 15.99
CA PRO A 67 -21.89 -2.84 16.24
C PRO A 67 -20.50 -3.50 16.08
N TRP A 68 -20.50 -4.76 15.65
CA TRP A 68 -19.38 -5.67 15.40
C TRP A 68 -19.32 -5.80 13.88
N LEU A 69 -18.13 -5.77 13.26
CA LEU A 69 -17.84 -5.76 11.80
C LEU A 69 -17.43 -4.40 11.19
N ARG A 70 -16.53 -3.67 11.86
CA ARG A 70 -15.71 -2.62 11.23
C ARG A 70 -14.27 -3.12 11.20
N PRO A 71 -13.45 -2.75 10.19
CA PRO A 71 -12.05 -3.19 10.09
C PRO A 71 -11.27 -3.07 11.41
N ARG A 72 -11.34 -1.89 12.06
CA ARG A 72 -10.69 -1.56 13.36
C ARG A 72 -11.14 -2.37 14.59
N ARG A 73 -11.95 -3.41 14.42
CA ARG A 73 -12.40 -4.31 15.49
C ARG A 73 -11.85 -5.73 15.34
N HIS A 74 -11.36 -6.07 14.15
CA HIS A 74 -10.70 -7.34 13.85
C HIS A 74 -9.21 -7.05 13.81
N TRP A 75 -8.81 -6.14 12.92
CA TRP A 75 -7.42 -5.75 12.78
C TRP A 75 -7.04 -4.50 13.59
N SER A 76 -5.75 -4.41 13.86
CA SER A 76 -4.99 -3.27 14.38
C SER A 76 -5.28 -1.98 13.60
N GLU A 77 -5.04 -0.84 14.25
CA GLU A 77 -5.18 0.44 13.57
C GLU A 77 -4.12 0.60 12.48
N GLU A 78 -2.93 0.08 12.72
CA GLU A 78 -1.82 0.12 11.78
C GLU A 78 -2.18 -0.54 10.45
N TYR A 79 -2.63 -1.79 10.47
CA TYR A 79 -3.07 -2.49 9.25
C TYR A 79 -4.27 -1.80 8.59
N ALA A 80 -5.30 -1.46 9.37
CA ALA A 80 -6.51 -0.85 8.84
C ALA A 80 -6.29 0.53 8.20
N PHE A 81 -5.18 1.21 8.49
CA PHE A 81 -4.78 2.47 7.85
C PHE A 81 -3.53 2.35 6.98
N GLN A 82 -3.09 1.12 6.68
CA GLN A 82 -1.90 0.84 5.87
C GLN A 82 -0.68 1.62 6.40
N ILE A 83 -0.51 1.62 7.72
CA ILE A 83 0.64 2.21 8.39
C ILE A 83 1.68 1.11 8.57
N PHE A 84 2.76 1.22 7.81
CA PHE A 84 3.80 0.23 7.80
C PHE A 84 4.78 0.39 8.97
N PRO A 85 5.37 -0.71 9.48
CA PRO A 85 6.18 -0.71 10.70
C PRO A 85 7.65 -0.28 10.47
N TRP A 86 7.94 0.46 9.40
CA TRP A 86 9.32 0.78 9.01
C TRP A 86 10.05 1.61 10.07
N GLY A 87 11.35 1.32 10.24
CA GLY A 87 12.16 1.86 11.34
C GLY A 87 12.31 3.39 11.33
N PRO A 88 12.61 4.01 12.50
CA PRO A 88 12.55 5.45 12.74
C PRO A 88 13.76 6.22 12.19
N HIS A 89 14.00 6.18 10.89
CA HIS A 89 15.16 6.86 10.27
C HIS A 89 14.84 7.30 8.84
N GLY A 90 14.16 8.43 8.69
CA GLY A 90 13.80 9.00 7.39
C GLY A 90 12.63 9.98 7.48
N ASN A 91 12.18 10.48 6.33
CA ASN A 91 10.92 11.20 6.24
C ASN A 91 9.77 10.20 6.41
N PHE A 92 8.89 10.44 7.38
CA PHE A 92 7.76 9.56 7.66
C PHE A 92 6.86 9.33 6.45
N GLU A 93 6.54 10.38 5.68
CA GLU A 93 5.64 10.25 4.52
C GLU A 93 6.26 9.42 3.38
N GLN A 94 7.58 9.53 3.17
CA GLN A 94 8.30 8.71 2.19
C GLN A 94 8.39 7.25 2.63
N LEU A 95 8.68 7.00 3.90
CA LEU A 95 8.68 5.64 4.43
C LEU A 95 7.29 5.01 4.33
N GLN A 96 6.23 5.78 4.56
CA GLN A 96 4.86 5.30 4.39
C GLN A 96 4.40 5.27 2.92
N PHE A 97 5.29 5.51 1.94
CA PHE A 97 5.00 5.54 0.51
C PHE A 97 3.85 6.50 0.13
N ARG A 98 3.65 7.56 0.94
CA ARG A 98 2.70 8.64 0.68
C ARG A 98 3.31 9.78 -0.13
N GLU A 99 4.65 9.82 -0.17
CA GLU A 99 5.43 10.71 -1.01
C GLU A 99 6.51 9.91 -1.74
N TYR A 100 6.83 10.33 -2.97
CA TYR A 100 7.89 9.71 -3.74
C TYR A 100 9.27 10.05 -3.19
N HIS A 101 10.16 9.08 -3.18
CA HIS A 101 11.57 9.28 -2.95
C HIS A 101 12.20 10.09 -4.09
N ASP A 102 13.16 10.93 -3.76
CA ASP A 102 14.15 11.42 -4.71
C ASP A 102 15.41 10.58 -4.68
N TYR A 103 16.30 10.82 -5.66
CA TYR A 103 17.56 10.10 -5.76
C TYR A 103 18.34 10.12 -4.43
N PHE A 104 18.38 11.25 -3.72
CA PHE A 104 19.18 11.41 -2.51
C PHE A 104 18.55 10.72 -1.29
N SER A 105 17.24 10.89 -1.10
CA SER A 105 16.47 10.25 -0.02
C SER A 105 16.42 8.74 -0.19
N MET A 106 16.20 8.25 -1.41
CA MET A 106 16.26 6.81 -1.74
C MET A 106 17.65 6.24 -1.43
N LYS A 107 18.71 6.86 -1.98
CA LYS A 107 20.10 6.47 -1.71
C LYS A 107 20.41 6.44 -0.22
N GLN A 108 20.09 7.53 0.49
CA GLN A 108 20.33 7.62 1.92
C GLN A 108 19.60 6.52 2.69
N ARG A 109 18.37 6.19 2.29
CA ARG A 109 17.60 5.12 2.93
C ARG A 109 18.21 3.75 2.67
N MET A 110 18.61 3.44 1.45
CA MET A 110 19.30 2.19 1.10
C MET A 110 20.61 2.03 1.91
N GLN A 111 21.43 3.07 1.99
CA GLN A 111 22.64 3.09 2.81
C GLN A 111 22.35 2.88 4.30
N THR A 112 21.28 3.50 4.80
CA THR A 112 20.84 3.35 6.19
C THR A 112 20.44 1.91 6.48
N LEU A 113 19.66 1.27 5.60
CA LEU A 113 19.26 -0.12 5.75
C LEU A 113 20.46 -1.07 5.70
N ALA A 114 21.39 -0.87 4.76
CA ALA A 114 22.63 -1.66 4.69
C ALA A 114 23.46 -1.54 5.98
N ALA A 115 23.51 -0.35 6.59
CA ALA A 115 24.24 -0.13 7.84
C ALA A 115 23.56 -0.79 9.05
N TYR A 116 22.22 -0.86 9.07
CA TYR A 116 21.49 -1.52 10.15
C TYR A 116 21.43 -3.04 10.02
N TYR A 117 21.46 -3.55 8.80
CA TYR A 117 21.33 -4.98 8.49
C TYR A 117 22.49 -5.52 7.65
N PRO A 118 23.75 -5.36 8.11
CA PRO A 118 24.94 -5.73 7.33
C PRO A 118 25.10 -7.23 7.12
N ASP A 119 24.34 -8.05 7.86
CA ASP A 119 24.41 -9.52 7.77
C ASP A 119 23.83 -10.05 6.45
N PHE A 120 22.89 -9.34 5.84
CA PHE A 120 22.23 -9.76 4.60
C PHE A 120 22.03 -8.66 3.56
N LEU A 121 22.35 -7.41 3.87
CA LEU A 121 22.28 -6.28 2.95
C LEU A 121 23.67 -5.68 2.70
N GLN A 122 24.00 -5.43 1.44
CA GLN A 122 25.18 -4.67 1.03
C GLN A 122 24.78 -3.63 -0.01
N TYR A 123 25.15 -2.36 0.25
CA TYR A 123 24.85 -1.23 -0.63
C TYR A 123 26.00 -0.98 -1.61
N HIS A 124 25.64 -0.67 -2.85
CA HIS A 124 26.56 -0.43 -3.95
C HIS A 124 26.13 0.77 -4.81
N GLU A 125 27.07 1.36 -5.52
CA GLU A 125 26.81 2.42 -6.51
C GLU A 125 27.58 2.16 -7.79
N GLY A 126 26.85 2.09 -8.90
CA GLY A 126 27.46 1.75 -10.19
C GLY A 126 28.10 0.36 -10.13
N LEU A 127 29.10 0.12 -10.97
CA LEU A 127 29.89 -1.10 -10.99
C LEU A 127 31.36 -0.71 -11.03
N LEU A 128 32.27 -1.51 -10.48
CA LEU A 128 33.71 -1.21 -10.58
C LEU A 128 34.20 -1.22 -12.04
N GLY A 129 33.61 -2.09 -12.85
CA GLY A 129 34.01 -2.28 -14.25
C GLY A 129 35.11 -3.34 -14.40
N GLY A 130 35.68 -3.41 -15.60
CA GLY A 130 36.55 -4.48 -16.07
C GLY A 130 36.04 -5.07 -17.38
N VAL A 131 36.53 -6.25 -17.74
CA VAL A 131 36.11 -6.93 -18.97
C VAL A 131 34.76 -7.59 -18.74
N ASN A 132 33.72 -7.07 -19.41
CA ASN A 132 32.39 -7.66 -19.33
C ASN A 132 32.32 -9.02 -20.03
N ALA A 133 31.21 -9.75 -19.88
CA ALA A 133 31.02 -11.06 -20.52
C ALA A 133 31.07 -11.05 -22.07
N ARG A 134 31.00 -9.87 -22.71
CA ARG A 134 31.15 -9.68 -24.16
C ARG A 134 32.60 -9.39 -24.59
N GLY A 135 33.51 -9.21 -23.64
CA GLY A 135 34.90 -8.89 -23.89
C GLY A 135 35.19 -7.38 -24.00
N ASP A 136 34.23 -6.52 -23.65
CA ASP A 136 34.43 -5.07 -23.67
C ASP A 136 35.00 -4.61 -22.31
N GLU A 137 36.04 -3.78 -22.36
CA GLU A 137 36.56 -3.07 -21.18
C GLU A 137 35.57 -1.98 -20.76
N MET A 138 35.07 -2.07 -19.54
CA MET A 138 34.17 -1.10 -18.91
C MET A 138 34.86 -0.45 -17.72
N THR A 139 34.45 0.75 -17.38
CA THR A 139 34.91 1.52 -16.21
C THR A 139 33.72 1.87 -15.33
N SER A 140 33.97 2.30 -14.09
CA SER A 140 32.93 2.75 -13.18
C SER A 140 32.12 3.95 -13.71
N GLU A 141 32.72 4.77 -14.58
CA GLU A 141 32.05 5.92 -15.20
C GLU A 141 31.12 5.54 -16.36
N ASP A 142 31.24 4.33 -16.92
CA ASP A 142 30.41 3.90 -18.05
C ASP A 142 28.95 3.64 -17.65
N TYR A 143 28.68 3.52 -16.35
CA TYR A 143 27.35 3.31 -15.79
C TYR A 143 26.75 4.58 -15.16
N GLU A 144 27.29 5.76 -15.51
CA GLU A 144 26.77 7.05 -15.08
C GLU A 144 25.89 7.70 -16.16
N GLY A 145 24.90 8.48 -15.73
CA GLY A 145 24.12 9.31 -16.65
C GLY A 145 24.91 10.45 -17.30
N TRP A 146 24.32 11.11 -18.29
CA TRP A 146 25.01 12.14 -19.08
C TRP A 146 25.03 13.54 -18.43
N PHE A 147 23.99 13.91 -17.68
CA PHE A 147 23.77 15.26 -17.19
C PHE A 147 24.36 15.49 -15.79
N TYR A 148 23.90 14.76 -14.78
CA TYR A 148 24.37 14.81 -13.40
C TYR A 148 25.50 13.82 -13.10
N LYS A 149 25.71 12.83 -13.98
CA LYS A 149 26.74 11.78 -13.82
C LYS A 149 26.64 11.08 -12.47
N HIS A 150 25.44 10.61 -12.14
CA HIS A 150 25.24 9.80 -10.96
C HIS A 150 25.25 8.33 -11.31
N SER A 151 26.04 7.59 -10.55
CA SER A 151 26.01 6.13 -10.52
C SER A 151 24.68 5.64 -9.97
N SER A 152 24.15 4.56 -10.55
CA SER A 152 22.89 3.97 -10.10
C SER A 152 23.09 3.21 -8.78
N PRO A 153 22.31 3.51 -7.73
CA PRO A 153 22.40 2.81 -6.47
C PRO A 153 21.70 1.45 -6.57
N TRP A 154 22.28 0.43 -5.95
CA TRP A 154 21.70 -0.91 -5.91
C TRP A 154 22.07 -1.64 -4.62
N MET A 155 21.29 -2.67 -4.30
CA MET A 155 21.46 -3.49 -3.10
C MET A 155 21.70 -4.94 -3.50
N LYS A 156 22.72 -5.55 -2.91
CA LYS A 156 22.83 -7.01 -2.82
C LYS A 156 22.07 -7.47 -1.57
N ILE A 157 21.19 -8.44 -1.74
CA ILE A 157 20.38 -9.03 -0.67
C ILE A 157 20.56 -10.55 -0.71
N THR A 158 21.21 -11.10 0.31
CA THR A 158 21.39 -12.56 0.44
C THR A 158 21.83 -12.90 1.87
N GLY A 159 21.43 -14.07 2.39
CA GLY A 159 21.82 -14.47 3.74
C GLY A 159 23.34 -14.64 3.87
N ASN A 160 23.98 -14.01 4.86
CA ASN A 160 25.44 -13.96 5.00
C ASN A 160 26.11 -13.29 3.79
N VAL A 161 25.75 -12.04 3.52
CA VAL A 161 26.22 -11.26 2.35
C VAL A 161 27.73 -11.01 2.37
N GLN A 162 28.37 -10.98 3.53
CA GLN A 162 29.83 -10.81 3.68
C GLN A 162 30.62 -12.11 3.47
N GLY A 163 29.94 -13.22 3.16
CA GLY A 163 30.55 -14.50 2.83
C GLY A 163 30.67 -14.70 1.33
N GLY A 164 30.61 -15.97 0.90
CA GLY A 164 30.63 -16.33 -0.52
C GLY A 164 31.94 -15.95 -1.23
N ASP A 165 31.89 -16.00 -2.55
CA ASP A 165 32.94 -15.52 -3.44
C ASP A 165 32.75 -14.02 -3.72
N TYR A 166 33.87 -13.31 -3.90
CA TYR A 166 33.89 -11.89 -4.29
C TYR A 166 33.93 -11.75 -5.82
N ASN A 167 33.23 -10.76 -6.35
CA ASN A 167 33.20 -10.43 -7.77
C ASN A 167 33.83 -9.06 -8.04
N ASP A 168 35.04 -9.08 -8.62
CA ASP A 168 35.82 -7.87 -8.95
C ASP A 168 35.10 -6.88 -9.89
N PHE A 169 34.21 -7.35 -10.78
CA PHE A 169 33.55 -6.50 -11.76
C PHE A 169 32.39 -5.71 -11.14
N ASN A 170 31.62 -6.38 -10.28
CA ASN A 170 30.46 -5.80 -9.60
C ASN A 170 30.83 -5.12 -8.27
N ASP A 171 31.97 -5.45 -7.68
CA ASP A 171 32.38 -5.09 -6.32
C ASP A 171 31.55 -5.72 -5.20
N ASP A 172 30.97 -6.91 -5.41
CA ASP A 172 30.07 -7.53 -4.44
C ASP A 172 30.58 -8.84 -3.84
N ASP A 173 30.18 -9.03 -2.59
CA ASP A 173 30.37 -10.26 -1.82
C ASP A 173 29.08 -11.10 -1.82
N GLY A 174 29.14 -12.28 -1.24
CA GLY A 174 27.95 -13.11 -1.04
C GLY A 174 27.50 -13.81 -2.31
N ASN A 175 28.42 -14.14 -3.22
CA ASN A 175 28.16 -14.98 -4.38
C ASN A 175 28.35 -16.47 -4.02
N TYR A 176 27.30 -17.26 -4.14
CA TYR A 176 27.20 -18.65 -3.74
C TYR A 176 26.74 -19.50 -4.93
N ALA A 177 27.56 -20.47 -5.35
CA ALA A 177 27.26 -21.30 -6.51
C ALA A 177 25.96 -22.14 -6.40
N ASP A 178 25.45 -22.35 -5.19
CA ASP A 178 24.22 -23.08 -4.90
C ASP A 178 22.96 -22.20 -4.80
N ARG A 179 23.10 -20.87 -4.92
CA ARG A 179 21.98 -19.93 -4.86
C ARG A 179 21.69 -19.35 -6.24
N PRO A 180 20.44 -19.46 -6.75
CA PRO A 180 20.05 -18.78 -7.97
C PRO A 180 19.93 -17.27 -7.76
N ASP A 181 20.32 -16.52 -8.80
CA ASP A 181 20.21 -15.06 -8.86
C ASP A 181 18.82 -14.60 -9.29
N VAL A 182 18.37 -13.47 -8.73
CA VAL A 182 17.20 -12.72 -9.15
C VAL A 182 17.58 -11.25 -9.24
N MET A 183 17.25 -10.59 -10.36
CA MET A 183 17.47 -9.16 -10.52
C MET A 183 16.13 -8.43 -10.67
N LEU A 184 15.91 -7.45 -9.79
CA LEU A 184 14.73 -6.59 -9.79
C LEU A 184 15.17 -5.16 -10.11
N VAL A 185 14.65 -4.61 -11.21
CA VAL A 185 15.08 -3.32 -11.74
C VAL A 185 13.90 -2.39 -11.95
N GLY A 186 13.97 -1.22 -11.33
CA GLY A 186 13.01 -0.14 -11.46
C GLY A 186 13.55 1.05 -12.26
N ASN A 187 12.64 1.94 -12.65
CA ASN A 187 12.90 3.20 -13.36
C ASN A 187 13.79 3.05 -14.60
N HIS A 188 13.40 2.18 -15.53
CA HIS A 188 13.99 2.21 -16.87
C HIS A 188 13.62 3.53 -17.58
N HIS A 189 12.37 3.94 -17.43
CA HIS A 189 11.88 5.23 -17.87
C HIS A 189 11.76 6.21 -16.70
N ALA A 190 12.34 7.39 -16.87
CA ALA A 190 12.44 8.44 -15.86
C ALA A 190 11.12 8.77 -15.12
N ARG A 191 9.98 8.66 -15.81
CA ARG A 191 8.65 9.10 -15.33
C ARG A 191 7.81 8.02 -14.69
N GLU A 192 8.24 6.77 -14.74
CA GLU A 192 7.51 5.65 -14.14
C GLU A 192 7.86 5.57 -12.66
N TRP A 193 7.38 6.52 -11.84
CA TRP A 193 7.90 6.67 -10.48
C TRP A 193 7.54 5.51 -9.56
N MET A 194 6.35 4.95 -9.74
CA MET A 194 5.96 3.71 -9.06
C MET A 194 6.94 2.55 -9.30
N SER A 195 7.66 2.54 -10.43
CA SER A 195 8.59 1.46 -10.74
C SER A 195 9.85 1.44 -9.87
N TYR A 196 10.21 2.54 -9.19
CA TYR A 196 11.27 2.53 -8.17
C TYR A 196 10.73 2.46 -6.74
N GLU A 197 9.49 2.92 -6.51
CA GLU A 197 8.85 2.78 -5.20
C GLU A 197 8.54 1.31 -4.86
N VAL A 198 8.09 0.51 -5.83
CA VAL A 198 7.81 -0.92 -5.59
C VAL A 198 9.07 -1.68 -5.14
N PRO A 199 10.24 -1.54 -5.81
CA PRO A 199 11.51 -2.05 -5.30
C PRO A 199 11.86 -1.55 -3.90
N MET A 200 11.63 -0.28 -3.58
CA MET A 200 11.88 0.25 -2.24
C MET A 200 10.96 -0.36 -1.20
N PHE A 201 9.68 -0.56 -1.52
CA PHE A 201 8.72 -1.24 -0.65
C PHE A 201 9.15 -2.68 -0.36
N PHE A 202 9.59 -3.39 -1.40
CA PHE A 202 10.15 -4.73 -1.28
C PHE A 202 11.39 -4.76 -0.37
N LEU A 203 12.29 -3.79 -0.50
CA LEU A 203 13.46 -3.67 0.36
C LEU A 203 13.09 -3.45 1.84
N GLU A 204 12.14 -2.56 2.12
CA GLU A 204 11.66 -2.30 3.49
C GLU A 204 11.02 -3.55 4.09
N THR A 205 10.20 -4.25 3.29
CA THR A 205 9.53 -5.50 3.71
C THR A 205 10.57 -6.55 4.09
N ILE A 206 11.56 -6.80 3.23
CA ILE A 206 12.62 -7.76 3.55
C ILE A 206 13.43 -7.30 4.77
N ALA A 207 13.84 -6.03 4.82
CA ALA A 207 14.66 -5.52 5.90
C ALA A 207 13.97 -5.62 7.27
N TYR A 208 12.65 -5.41 7.31
CA TYR A 208 11.87 -5.53 8.52
C TYR A 208 11.60 -7.00 8.88
N TYR A 209 11.12 -7.82 7.95
CA TYR A 209 10.60 -9.16 8.25
C TYR A 209 11.63 -10.29 8.28
N TYR A 210 12.82 -10.09 7.68
CA TYR A 210 13.85 -11.14 7.65
C TYR A 210 14.25 -11.61 9.06
N GLY A 211 14.22 -12.93 9.29
CA GLY A 211 14.58 -13.56 10.56
C GLY A 211 13.52 -13.45 11.67
N LYS A 212 12.37 -12.85 11.38
CA LYS A 212 11.18 -12.90 12.26
C LYS A 212 10.41 -14.19 12.00
N ALA A 213 9.61 -14.61 12.97
CA ALA A 213 8.82 -15.83 12.89
C ALA A 213 7.40 -15.58 13.39
N GLY A 214 6.41 -15.81 12.52
CA GLY A 214 4.98 -15.85 12.83
C GLY A 214 4.53 -14.66 13.66
N ILE A 215 4.54 -13.48 13.06
CA ILE A 215 4.06 -12.25 13.69
C ILE A 215 2.65 -12.00 13.21
N ASP A 216 1.73 -11.84 14.17
CA ASP A 216 0.39 -11.26 13.98
C ASP A 216 0.54 -9.79 13.53
N ASN A 217 0.67 -9.58 12.22
CA ASN A 217 1.08 -8.30 11.65
C ASN A 217 -0.10 -7.37 11.35
N ASP A 218 -1.31 -7.91 11.38
CA ASP A 218 -2.56 -7.19 11.25
C ASP A 218 -3.32 -7.10 12.58
N GLY A 219 -2.96 -7.86 13.63
CA GLY A 219 -3.39 -7.68 15.02
C GLY A 219 -4.70 -8.38 15.38
N ASP A 220 -5.11 -9.37 14.60
CA ASP A 220 -6.36 -10.11 14.78
C ASP A 220 -6.20 -11.32 15.74
N GLY A 221 -4.94 -11.68 16.03
CA GLY A 221 -4.55 -12.75 16.94
C GLY A 221 -4.15 -14.08 16.25
N LEU A 222 -4.15 -14.11 14.93
CA LEU A 222 -3.73 -15.23 14.11
C LEU A 222 -2.36 -14.95 13.45
N VAL A 223 -1.79 -15.97 12.82
CA VAL A 223 -0.43 -15.94 12.24
C VAL A 223 -0.37 -16.78 10.95
N ASP A 224 0.41 -16.33 9.95
CA ASP A 224 0.63 -17.00 8.66
C ASP A 224 -0.69 -17.29 7.90
N GLU A 225 -1.55 -16.28 7.73
CA GLU A 225 -2.92 -16.45 7.19
C GLU A 225 -2.93 -16.48 5.66
N ASP A 226 -2.66 -15.32 5.06
CA ASP A 226 -2.89 -15.08 3.65
C ASP A 226 -1.58 -14.72 2.92
N GLY A 227 -1.32 -15.45 1.84
CA GLY A 227 -0.21 -15.14 0.96
C GLY A 227 -0.52 -13.91 0.11
N TRP A 228 0.50 -13.29 -0.48
CA TRP A 228 0.31 -12.21 -1.46
C TRP A 228 -0.11 -12.78 -2.84
N ASP A 229 -1.26 -13.44 -2.90
CA ASP A 229 -1.79 -14.12 -4.09
C ASP A 229 -3.15 -13.57 -4.57
N GLY A 230 -3.71 -12.58 -3.87
CA GLY A 230 -4.96 -11.91 -4.16
C GLY A 230 -6.18 -12.74 -3.77
N ILE A 231 -6.03 -13.70 -2.86
CA ILE A 231 -7.08 -14.62 -2.44
C ILE A 231 -7.17 -14.62 -0.92
N ASP A 232 -8.34 -14.21 -0.42
CA ASP A 232 -8.78 -14.40 0.97
C ASP A 232 -8.78 -15.92 1.32
N ASN A 233 -7.70 -16.43 1.91
CA ASN A 233 -7.51 -17.88 2.15
C ASN A 233 -8.22 -18.34 3.43
N ASP A 234 -8.35 -17.45 4.41
CA ASP A 234 -8.89 -17.76 5.74
C ASP A 234 -10.36 -17.31 5.93
N GLY A 235 -10.84 -16.39 5.08
CA GLY A 235 -12.21 -15.92 4.95
C GLY A 235 -12.53 -14.64 5.72
N ASP A 236 -11.55 -13.92 6.25
CA ASP A 236 -11.78 -12.81 7.18
C ASP A 236 -12.38 -11.55 6.51
N CYS A 237 -12.07 -11.26 5.23
CA CYS A 237 -12.75 -10.22 4.46
C CYS A 237 -14.21 -10.60 4.24
N LEU A 238 -14.50 -11.87 3.93
CA LEU A 238 -15.87 -12.35 3.78
C LEU A 238 -16.68 -12.25 5.09
N LEU A 239 -16.02 -12.24 6.25
CA LEU A 239 -16.68 -12.01 7.54
C LEU A 239 -17.10 -10.56 7.74
N LEU A 240 -16.47 -9.59 7.07
CA LEU A 240 -16.84 -8.18 7.14
C LEU A 240 -18.27 -7.92 6.66
N ASN A 241 -18.82 -6.78 7.07
CA ASN A 241 -20.06 -6.28 6.49
C ASN A 241 -19.85 -5.95 5.01
N ALA A 242 -20.81 -6.25 4.14
CA ALA A 242 -20.72 -6.03 2.69
C ALA A 242 -20.36 -4.59 2.28
N THR A 243 -20.59 -3.59 3.13
CA THR A 243 -20.19 -2.20 2.89
C THR A 243 -18.70 -1.94 3.10
N ASN A 244 -17.97 -2.87 3.72
CA ASN A 244 -16.56 -2.77 4.05
C ASN A 244 -15.71 -3.81 3.30
N GLN A 245 -16.34 -4.69 2.51
CA GLN A 245 -15.66 -5.69 1.69
C GLN A 245 -15.00 -5.09 0.45
N ASP A 246 -15.46 -3.92 0.00
CA ASP A 246 -14.82 -3.12 -1.07
C ASP A 246 -14.19 -1.89 -0.41
N SER A 247 -13.08 -2.14 0.27
CA SER A 247 -12.35 -1.17 1.08
C SER A 247 -11.52 -0.20 0.23
N ASN A 248 -11.05 -0.65 -0.94
CA ASN A 248 -10.32 0.17 -1.89
C ASN A 248 -11.25 0.95 -2.86
N GLY A 249 -12.53 0.57 -2.95
CA GLY A 249 -13.56 1.24 -3.73
C GLY A 249 -13.50 0.94 -5.24
N ASP A 250 -12.87 -0.16 -5.64
CA ASP A 250 -12.74 -0.56 -7.04
C ASP A 250 -13.98 -1.29 -7.60
N GLY A 251 -14.94 -1.62 -6.73
CA GLY A 251 -16.20 -2.28 -7.06
C GLY A 251 -16.17 -3.80 -7.03
N THR A 252 -15.05 -4.42 -6.65
CA THR A 252 -14.88 -5.86 -6.47
C THR A 252 -14.76 -6.16 -4.98
N PRO A 253 -15.80 -6.68 -4.31
CA PRO A 253 -15.71 -6.98 -2.88
C PRO A 253 -14.76 -8.15 -2.61
N CYS A 254 -13.89 -8.00 -1.61
CA CYS A 254 -12.82 -8.93 -1.24
C CYS A 254 -11.94 -9.28 -2.45
N GLY A 255 -11.57 -8.25 -3.20
CA GLY A 255 -10.62 -8.35 -4.30
C GLY A 255 -9.20 -7.98 -3.87
N PRO A 256 -8.20 -8.16 -4.75
CA PRO A 256 -6.82 -7.78 -4.46
C PRO A 256 -6.70 -6.32 -4.00
N GLY A 257 -6.04 -6.11 -2.86
CA GLY A 257 -5.89 -4.79 -2.24
C GLY A 257 -7.07 -4.33 -1.40
N ASP A 258 -8.10 -5.17 -1.21
CA ASP A 258 -9.01 -5.01 -0.08
C ASP A 258 -8.39 -5.52 1.23
N LEU A 259 -8.88 -5.01 2.36
CA LEU A 259 -8.49 -5.51 3.69
C LEU A 259 -9.08 -6.92 3.92
N GLY A 260 -8.25 -7.87 4.36
CA GLY A 260 -8.64 -9.27 4.61
C GLY A 260 -8.49 -10.21 3.40
N VAL A 261 -7.53 -9.93 2.51
CA VAL A 261 -7.31 -10.68 1.26
C VAL A 261 -5.85 -11.06 1.04
N ASP A 262 -4.90 -10.33 1.63
CA ASP A 262 -3.46 -10.44 1.37
C ASP A 262 -2.68 -10.00 2.64
N GLU A 263 -3.09 -10.49 3.81
CA GLU A 263 -2.57 -10.12 5.14
C GLU A 263 -1.79 -11.24 5.78
N ASP A 264 -0.96 -10.85 6.74
CA ASP A 264 -0.33 -11.80 7.62
C ASP A 264 0.45 -12.92 6.91
N PHE A 265 1.10 -12.53 5.81
CA PHE A 265 1.97 -13.41 5.05
C PHE A 265 3.09 -14.00 5.90
N SER A 266 3.56 -15.18 5.52
CA SER A 266 4.57 -15.87 6.32
C SER A 266 5.96 -15.20 6.30
N GLU A 267 6.47 -14.77 7.45
CA GLU A 267 7.85 -14.28 7.55
C GLU A 267 8.90 -15.37 7.28
N GLN A 268 8.54 -16.63 7.49
CA GLN A 268 9.41 -17.75 7.15
C GLN A 268 9.68 -17.79 5.65
N PHE A 269 8.68 -17.45 4.83
CA PHE A 269 8.86 -17.34 3.38
C PHE A 269 9.91 -16.28 3.02
N ILE A 270 9.90 -15.11 3.67
CA ILE A 270 10.93 -14.07 3.47
C ILE A 270 12.31 -14.55 3.91
N THR A 271 12.39 -15.25 5.04
CA THR A 271 13.65 -15.80 5.54
C THR A 271 14.24 -16.83 4.57
N ASP A 272 13.41 -17.73 4.04
CA ASP A 272 13.82 -18.72 3.04
C ASP A 272 14.16 -18.07 1.70
N LEU A 273 13.45 -17.00 1.32
CA LEU A 273 13.75 -16.22 0.11
C LEU A 273 15.16 -15.66 0.17
N VAL A 274 15.52 -14.96 1.24
CA VAL A 274 16.86 -14.34 1.38
C VAL A 274 17.96 -15.39 1.56
N ASN A 275 17.68 -16.51 2.23
CA ASN A 275 18.71 -17.52 2.51
C ASN A 275 19.04 -18.42 1.32
N THR A 276 18.15 -18.56 0.36
CA THR A 276 18.37 -19.46 -0.79
C THR A 276 18.47 -18.73 -2.13
N ARG A 277 18.51 -17.39 -2.15
CA ARG A 277 18.65 -16.59 -3.37
C ARG A 277 19.68 -15.49 -3.18
N GLU A 278 20.18 -15.00 -4.31
CA GLU A 278 20.91 -13.75 -4.40
C GLU A 278 20.04 -12.76 -5.15
N ILE A 279 19.62 -11.70 -4.46
CA ILE A 279 18.73 -10.70 -5.04
C ILE A 279 19.52 -9.42 -5.27
N TYR A 280 19.55 -8.99 -6.52
CA TYR A 280 20.10 -7.71 -6.97
C TYR A 280 18.94 -6.76 -7.17
N LEU A 281 18.82 -5.78 -6.28
CA LEU A 281 17.75 -4.80 -6.30
C LEU A 281 18.30 -3.45 -6.79
N ILE A 282 17.82 -2.99 -7.94
CA ILE A 282 18.20 -1.71 -8.55
C ILE A 282 16.93 -0.85 -8.63
N PRO A 283 16.57 -0.08 -7.58
CA PRO A 283 15.31 0.66 -7.58
C PRO A 283 15.24 1.70 -8.69
N MET A 284 16.31 2.47 -8.90
CA MET A 284 16.36 3.54 -9.90
C MET A 284 17.53 3.35 -10.84
N LEU A 285 17.29 2.68 -11.98
CA LEU A 285 18.32 2.51 -13.00
C LEU A 285 18.66 3.84 -13.69
N ASN A 286 17.65 4.58 -14.15
CA ASN A 286 17.80 5.85 -14.87
C ASN A 286 17.77 7.06 -13.90
N THR A 287 18.73 7.09 -12.96
CA THR A 287 18.85 8.14 -11.93
C THR A 287 18.87 9.54 -12.52
N ASP A 288 19.68 9.72 -13.56
CA ASP A 288 19.89 10.98 -14.23
C ASP A 288 18.63 11.47 -14.95
N GLY A 289 17.93 10.57 -15.65
CA GLY A 289 16.67 10.88 -16.30
C GLY A 289 15.56 11.23 -15.31
N ASN A 290 15.43 10.48 -14.21
CA ASN A 290 14.45 10.79 -13.18
C ASN A 290 14.66 12.19 -12.60
N ARG A 291 15.92 12.51 -12.24
CA ARG A 291 16.27 13.85 -11.73
C ARG A 291 16.04 14.93 -12.77
N TYR A 292 16.47 14.73 -14.01
CA TYR A 292 16.30 15.72 -15.08
C TYR A 292 14.83 16.04 -15.35
N ASP A 293 13.96 15.03 -15.35
CA ASP A 293 12.52 15.24 -15.53
C ASP A 293 11.91 16.02 -14.34
N ARG A 294 12.39 15.79 -13.12
CA ARG A 294 11.94 16.48 -11.89
C ARG A 294 12.44 17.91 -11.76
N GLU A 295 13.71 18.14 -12.04
CA GLU A 295 14.41 19.38 -11.68
C GLU A 295 14.43 20.38 -12.84
N GLU A 296 14.48 19.91 -14.09
CA GLU A 296 14.73 20.75 -15.26
C GLU A 296 13.59 20.74 -16.29
N TYR A 297 13.06 19.57 -16.65
CA TYR A 297 12.19 19.45 -17.82
C TYR A 297 10.69 19.62 -17.51
N CYS A 298 10.16 18.94 -16.49
CA CYS A 298 8.73 18.90 -16.20
C CYS A 298 8.36 19.44 -14.81
N GLY A 299 9.28 19.40 -13.84
CA GLY A 299 9.02 19.81 -12.45
C GLY A 299 8.65 18.64 -11.53
N GLU A 300 8.37 18.95 -10.26
CA GLU A 300 8.15 17.95 -9.19
C GLU A 300 6.93 17.02 -9.39
N THR A 301 6.04 17.32 -10.34
CA THR A 301 4.88 16.49 -10.70
C THR A 301 5.02 15.89 -12.10
N ALA A 302 6.25 15.64 -12.56
CA ALA A 302 6.56 15.12 -13.89
C ALA A 302 5.82 13.82 -14.24
N TRP A 303 5.58 12.96 -13.25
CA TRP A 303 4.86 11.70 -13.39
C TRP A 303 3.37 11.88 -13.77
N GLU A 304 2.76 12.98 -13.35
CA GLU A 304 1.32 13.27 -13.55
C GLU A 304 1.09 14.13 -14.80
N ASN A 305 1.88 15.19 -14.94
CA ASN A 305 1.53 16.32 -15.80
C ASN A 305 2.33 16.40 -17.11
N CYS A 306 3.32 15.52 -17.31
CA CYS A 306 4.25 15.59 -18.44
C CYS A 306 3.96 14.57 -19.56
N TYR A 307 2.88 14.82 -20.30
CA TYR A 307 2.40 13.94 -21.39
C TYR A 307 3.19 14.11 -22.71
N ARG A 308 3.89 15.22 -22.93
CA ARG A 308 4.51 15.58 -24.24
C ARG A 308 5.95 15.11 -24.39
N ALA A 309 6.17 13.80 -24.30
CA ALA A 309 7.24 13.13 -25.03
C ALA A 309 6.93 11.63 -25.04
N ALA A 310 6.46 11.15 -26.19
CA ALA A 310 6.46 9.74 -26.51
C ALA A 310 7.89 9.21 -26.35
N GLY A 311 8.07 8.17 -25.53
CA GLY A 311 9.28 7.36 -25.52
C GLY A 311 10.45 7.93 -24.71
N GLY A 312 11.02 7.04 -23.91
CA GLY A 312 12.34 7.07 -23.30
C GLY A 312 13.27 8.21 -23.72
N ARG A 313 13.51 9.11 -22.77
CA ARG A 313 14.91 9.49 -22.55
C ARG A 313 15.46 8.56 -21.48
N THR A 314 15.84 7.37 -21.95
CA THR A 314 16.95 6.62 -21.37
C THR A 314 18.15 7.57 -21.46
N TYR A 315 18.44 8.29 -20.38
CA TYR A 315 19.76 8.92 -20.25
C TYR A 315 20.80 7.89 -19.76
N ALA A 316 20.38 6.62 -19.62
CA ALA A 316 21.13 5.50 -19.09
C ALA A 316 21.83 4.63 -20.17
N THR A 317 22.09 5.11 -21.37
CA THR A 317 22.86 4.33 -22.35
C THR A 317 24.05 5.14 -22.87
N THR A 318 25.20 4.80 -22.29
CA THR A 318 26.58 4.74 -22.81
C THR A 318 26.85 5.35 -24.19
N ARG A 319 28.04 5.96 -24.30
CA ARG A 319 28.69 6.27 -25.59
C ARG A 319 28.80 5.07 -26.52
#